data_AF-A0A4Y8Y988-F1
#
_entry.id   AF-A0A4Y8Y988-F1
#
_cell.length_a   1.000
_cell.length_b   1.000
_cell.length_c   1.000
_cell.angle_alpha   90.00
_cell.angle_beta   90.00
_cell.angle_gamma   90.00
#
_symmetry.space_group_name_H-M   'P 1'
#
loop_
_entity.id
_entity.type
_entity.pdbx_description
1 polymer ?
#
loop_
_entity_poly.entity_id
_entity_poly.type
_entity_poly.pdbx_seq_one_letter_code
_entity_poly.pdbx_strand_id
1 'polypeptide(L)'
;MGVVREGVRVGTWIAGGIVVLAVLGVIGTFVFGSAGWLTAPFRGEARERENTVASGEFRQSTYQEFFDLCEAVRNAEGSIEVLDEERETASEARRTQIDQSVTALRVTRIESVNEYNSKAAQEHRAPFRDRDLPYRLDAKDTATTCAN
;
A
#
# COMPACT_ATOMS: atom_id res chain seq x y z
N MET A 1 11.51 -57.76 58.22
CA MET A 1 12.24 -56.90 57.25
C MET A 1 11.34 -56.61 56.05
N GLY A 2 10.35 -55.71 56.16
CA GLY A 2 9.38 -55.46 55.09
C GLY A 2 9.11 -53.98 54.77
N VAL A 3 9.27 -53.08 55.73
CA VAL A 3 8.73 -51.71 55.63
C VAL A 3 9.65 -50.73 54.87
N VAL A 4 10.97 -50.97 54.86
CA VAL A 4 11.96 -50.04 54.26
C VAL A 4 11.98 -50.10 52.73
N ARG A 5 11.51 -51.21 52.13
CA ARG A 5 11.59 -51.45 50.68
C ARG A 5 10.45 -50.79 49.88
N GLU A 6 9.33 -50.45 50.53
CA GLU A 6 8.18 -49.80 49.89
C GLU A 6 8.35 -48.28 49.78
N GLY A 7 8.88 -47.61 50.81
CA GLY A 7 9.11 -46.15 50.78
C GLY A 7 10.11 -45.71 49.70
N VAL A 8 11.15 -46.51 49.47
CA VAL A 8 12.14 -46.25 48.40
C VAL A 8 11.52 -46.40 47.01
N ARG A 9 10.62 -47.37 46.81
CA ARG A 9 9.95 -47.56 45.51
C ARG A 9 9.02 -46.39 45.20
N VAL A 10 8.18 -45.98 46.17
CA VAL A 10 7.25 -44.86 45.98
C VAL A 10 7.99 -43.54 45.70
N GLY A 11 9.08 -43.26 46.43
CA GLY A 11 9.92 -42.08 46.16
C GLY A 11 10.56 -42.09 44.78
N THR A 12 10.95 -43.27 44.27
CA THR A 12 11.55 -43.42 42.94
C THR A 12 10.52 -43.20 41.81
N TRP A 13 9.27 -43.66 42.00
CA TRP A 13 8.18 -43.42 41.05
C TRP A 13 7.77 -41.95 40.97
N ILE A 14 7.72 -41.26 42.11
CA ILE A 14 7.41 -39.82 42.17
C ILE A 14 8.53 -39.01 41.52
N ALA A 15 9.79 -39.31 41.84
CA ALA A 15 10.93 -38.64 41.22
C ALA A 15 10.99 -38.88 39.70
N GLY A 16 10.74 -40.11 39.25
CA GLY A 16 10.66 -40.45 37.83
C GLY A 16 9.55 -39.71 37.10
N GLY A 17 8.36 -39.58 37.71
CA GLY A 17 7.24 -38.83 37.15
C GLY A 17 7.54 -37.34 36.97
N ILE A 18 8.21 -36.72 37.94
CA ILE A 18 8.63 -35.31 37.86
C ILE A 18 9.64 -35.09 36.74
N VAL A 19 10.61 -35.99 36.58
CA VAL A 19 11.62 -35.90 35.52
C VAL A 19 10.97 -36.03 34.13
N VAL A 20 10.03 -36.96 33.96
CA VAL A 20 9.31 -37.14 32.69
C VAL A 20 8.47 -35.90 32.36
N LEU A 21 7.76 -35.32 33.33
CA LEU A 21 7.00 -34.08 33.13
C LEU A 21 7.89 -32.90 32.79
N ALA A 22 9.07 -32.78 33.41
CA ALA A 22 10.03 -31.74 33.09
C ALA A 22 10.57 -31.88 31.65
N VAL A 23 10.90 -33.11 31.22
CA VAL A 23 11.36 -33.37 29.86
C VAL A 23 10.26 -33.07 28.83
N LEU A 24 9.01 -33.46 29.10
CA LEU A 24 7.88 -33.14 28.23
C LEU A 24 7.62 -31.62 28.16
N GLY A 25 7.79 -30.90 29.27
CA GLY A 25 7.72 -29.45 29.31
C GLY A 25 8.77 -28.78 28.42
N VAL A 26 10.02 -29.24 28.46
CA VAL A 26 11.11 -28.74 27.61
C VAL A 26 10.87 -29.07 26.13
N ILE A 27 10.39 -30.27 25.80
CA ILE A 27 10.07 -30.63 24.42
C ILE A 27 8.91 -29.76 23.90
N GLY A 28 7.89 -29.51 24.72
CA GLY A 28 6.76 -28.65 24.37
C GLY A 28 7.18 -27.22 24.04
N THR A 29 8.10 -26.63 24.82
CA THR A 29 8.60 -25.28 24.54
C THR A 29 9.47 -25.22 23.28
N PHE A 30 10.22 -26.27 22.96
CA PHE A 30 10.99 -26.34 21.72
C PHE A 30 10.12 -26.52 20.47
N VAL A 31 9.07 -27.35 20.53
CA VAL A 31 8.18 -27.61 19.39
C VAL A 31 7.27 -26.41 19.09
N PHE A 32 6.72 -25.75 20.11
CA PHE A 32 5.77 -24.63 19.93
C PHE A 32 6.42 -23.24 20.02
N GLY A 33 7.49 -23.07 20.81
CA GLY A 33 8.12 -21.76 21.03
C GLY A 33 9.03 -21.29 19.90
N SER A 34 9.65 -22.22 19.16
CA SER A 34 10.61 -21.89 18.08
C SER A 34 9.93 -21.44 16.79
N ALA A 35 8.78 -22.02 16.45
CA ALA A 35 8.03 -21.65 15.24
C ALA A 35 7.49 -20.21 15.29
N GLY A 36 7.14 -19.74 16.49
CA GLY A 36 6.69 -18.37 16.72
C GLY A 36 7.80 -17.34 16.50
N TRP A 37 9.01 -17.57 17.01
CA TRP A 37 10.12 -16.61 16.92
C TRP A 37 10.72 -16.48 15.52
N LEU A 38 10.80 -17.59 14.76
CA LEU A 38 11.31 -17.59 13.39
C LEU A 38 10.34 -16.95 12.39
N THR A 39 9.04 -17.07 12.62
CA THR A 39 8.00 -16.44 11.76
C THR A 39 7.55 -15.07 12.27
N ALA A 40 7.93 -14.68 13.49
CA ALA A 40 7.64 -13.37 14.07
C ALA A 40 8.14 -12.18 13.24
N PRO A 41 9.37 -12.16 12.67
CA PRO A 41 9.79 -11.01 11.85
C PRO A 41 8.93 -10.89 10.59
N PHE A 42 8.67 -11.99 9.89
CA PHE A 42 7.84 -12.00 8.69
C PHE A 42 6.36 -11.66 8.97
N ARG A 43 5.78 -12.19 10.05
CA ARG A 43 4.42 -11.81 10.48
C ARG A 43 4.36 -10.39 11.02
N GLY A 44 5.41 -9.92 11.68
CA GLY A 44 5.51 -8.54 12.19
C GLY A 44 5.53 -7.55 11.04
N GLU A 45 6.41 -7.73 10.07
CA GLU A 45 6.49 -6.90 8.86
C GLU A 45 5.22 -6.99 8.02
N ALA A 46 4.63 -8.19 7.87
CA ALA A 46 3.36 -8.34 7.17
C ALA A 46 2.20 -7.63 7.88
N ARG A 47 2.13 -7.73 9.22
CA ARG A 47 1.10 -7.08 10.03
C ARG A 47 1.32 -5.58 10.14
N GLU A 48 2.56 -5.10 10.09
CA GLU A 48 2.90 -3.68 10.05
C GLU A 48 2.60 -3.07 8.67
N ARG A 49 2.89 -3.78 7.58
CA ARG A 49 2.42 -3.40 6.23
C ARG A 49 0.90 -3.43 6.14
N GLU A 50 0.24 -4.46 6.67
CA GLU A 50 -1.22 -4.53 6.69
C GLU A 50 -1.81 -3.38 7.51
N ASN A 51 -1.24 -3.04 8.66
CA ASN A 51 -1.72 -1.92 9.48
C ASN A 51 -1.44 -0.54 8.85
N THR A 52 -0.36 -0.37 8.10
CA THR A 52 -0.02 0.92 7.47
C THR A 52 -0.71 1.10 6.12
N VAL A 53 -0.69 0.08 5.27
CA VAL A 53 -1.25 0.08 3.91
C VAL A 53 -2.75 -0.20 3.91
N ALA A 54 -3.30 -1.01 4.83
CA ALA A 54 -4.74 -1.28 4.90
C ALA A 54 -5.49 -0.41 5.94
N SER A 55 -4.83 0.60 6.51
CA SER A 55 -5.52 1.57 7.37
C SER A 55 -6.53 2.40 6.56
N GLY A 56 -7.62 2.83 7.21
CA GLY A 56 -8.59 3.75 6.62
C GLY A 56 -7.95 5.06 6.16
N GLU A 57 -6.94 5.54 6.90
CA GLU A 57 -6.17 6.74 6.59
C GLU A 57 -5.36 6.59 5.29
N PHE A 58 -4.71 5.44 5.08
CA PHE A 58 -4.00 5.16 3.82
C PHE A 58 -4.97 5.06 2.63
N ARG A 59 -6.17 4.50 2.84
CA ARG A 59 -7.23 4.49 1.79
C ARG A 59 -7.59 5.91 1.38
N GLN A 60 -7.85 6.76 2.37
CA GLN A 60 -8.31 8.12 2.17
C GLN A 60 -7.22 8.99 1.53
N SER A 61 -5.97 8.87 1.99
CA SER A 61 -4.84 9.60 1.41
C SER A 61 -4.55 9.16 -0.03
N THR A 62 -4.62 7.86 -0.30
CA THR A 62 -4.43 7.34 -1.66
C THR A 62 -5.55 7.79 -2.59
N TYR A 63 -6.80 7.83 -2.12
CA TYR A 63 -7.93 8.36 -2.88
C TYR A 63 -7.72 9.83 -3.23
N GLN A 64 -7.42 10.66 -2.24
CA GLN A 64 -7.15 12.09 -2.44
C GLN A 64 -6.00 12.31 -3.42
N GLU A 65 -4.91 11.55 -3.29
CA GLU A 65 -3.77 11.64 -4.21
C GLU A 65 -4.15 11.33 -5.67
N PHE A 66 -4.94 10.27 -5.92
CA PHE A 66 -5.40 9.97 -7.28
C PHE A 66 -6.42 10.98 -7.81
N PHE A 67 -7.28 11.50 -6.94
CA PHE A 67 -8.23 12.54 -7.28
C PHE A 67 -7.51 13.84 -7.69
N ASP A 68 -6.57 14.30 -6.87
CA ASP A 68 -5.78 15.52 -7.10
C ASP A 68 -4.98 15.42 -8.42
N LEU A 69 -4.37 14.26 -8.70
CA LEU A 69 -3.66 14.04 -9.96
C LEU A 69 -4.59 14.10 -11.17
N CYS A 70 -5.80 13.57 -11.06
CA CYS A 70 -6.77 13.62 -12.14
C CYS A 70 -7.33 15.04 -12.32
N GLU A 71 -7.62 15.75 -11.22
CA GLU A 71 -8.04 17.14 -11.26
C GLU A 71 -6.96 18.04 -11.89
N ALA A 72 -5.68 17.80 -11.60
CA ALA A 72 -4.57 18.50 -12.23
C ALA A 72 -4.55 18.32 -13.75
N VAL A 73 -4.81 17.11 -14.26
CA VAL A 73 -4.93 16.84 -15.70
C VAL A 73 -6.08 17.64 -16.30
N ARG A 74 -7.27 17.62 -15.67
CA ARG A 74 -8.45 18.35 -16.16
C ARG A 74 -8.27 19.87 -16.13
N ASN A 75 -7.62 20.39 -15.08
CA ASN A 75 -7.33 21.82 -14.96
C ASN A 75 -6.35 22.27 -16.05
N ALA A 76 -5.35 21.44 -16.38
CA ALA A 76 -4.44 21.70 -17.49
C ALA A 76 -5.18 21.65 -18.84
N GLU A 77 -6.04 20.67 -19.06
CA GLU A 77 -6.89 20.56 -20.27
C GLU A 77 -7.80 21.79 -20.45
N GLY A 78 -8.53 22.19 -19.42
CA GLY A 78 -9.41 23.37 -19.48
C GLY A 78 -8.63 24.67 -19.69
N SER A 79 -7.45 24.79 -19.09
CA SER A 79 -6.57 25.95 -19.34
C SER A 79 -6.05 25.98 -20.78
N ILE A 80 -5.74 24.81 -21.36
CA ILE A 80 -5.34 24.70 -22.78
C ILE A 80 -6.50 25.14 -23.68
N GLU A 81 -7.72 24.66 -23.42
CA GLU A 81 -8.91 25.01 -24.20
C GLU A 81 -9.16 26.51 -24.21
N VAL A 82 -9.19 27.16 -23.04
CA VAL A 82 -9.38 28.62 -22.93
C VAL A 82 -8.29 29.40 -23.66
N LEU A 83 -7.03 28.96 -23.57
CA LEU A 83 -5.92 29.60 -24.25
C LEU A 83 -5.96 29.41 -25.77
N ASP A 84 -6.36 28.22 -26.23
CA ASP A 84 -6.54 27.93 -27.66
C ASP A 84 -7.70 28.76 -28.24
N GLU A 85 -8.79 28.98 -27.50
CA GLU A 85 -9.87 29.91 -27.88
C GLU A 85 -9.37 31.37 -27.94
N GLU A 86 -8.61 31.83 -26.93
CA GLU A 86 -8.03 33.18 -26.93
C GLU A 86 -7.11 33.38 -28.16
N ARG A 87 -6.37 32.33 -28.54
CA ARG A 87 -5.41 32.34 -29.64
C ARG A 87 -6.04 32.73 -30.98
N GLU A 88 -7.29 32.33 -31.21
CA GLU A 88 -7.99 32.56 -32.49
C GLU A 88 -8.12 34.05 -32.78
N THR A 89 -8.42 34.85 -31.77
CA THR A 89 -8.66 36.30 -31.89
C THR A 89 -7.49 37.16 -31.42
N ALA A 90 -6.46 36.56 -30.82
CA ALA A 90 -5.28 37.24 -30.31
C ALA A 90 -4.40 37.87 -31.41
N SER A 91 -3.68 38.94 -31.02
CA SER A 91 -2.61 39.53 -31.82
C SER A 91 -1.42 38.58 -31.97
N GLU A 92 -0.57 38.77 -32.97
CA GLU A 92 0.59 37.89 -33.23
C GLU A 92 1.54 37.80 -32.03
N ALA A 93 1.83 38.93 -31.37
CA ALA A 93 2.66 38.95 -30.16
C ALA A 93 2.02 38.17 -29.00
N ARG A 94 0.69 38.22 -28.87
CA ARG A 94 -0.04 37.49 -27.84
C ARG A 94 -0.13 35.99 -28.17
N ARG A 95 -0.28 35.62 -29.44
CA ARG A 95 -0.26 34.22 -29.90
C ARG A 95 1.02 33.50 -29.51
N THR A 96 2.18 34.14 -29.64
CA THR A 96 3.46 33.55 -29.22
C THR A 96 3.51 33.27 -27.72
N GLN A 97 2.96 34.17 -26.89
CA GLN A 97 2.87 33.95 -25.44
C GLN A 97 1.91 32.81 -25.11
N ILE A 98 0.75 32.78 -25.77
CA ILE A 98 -0.23 31.71 -25.65
C ILE A 98 0.40 30.36 -26.03
N ASP A 99 1.12 30.28 -27.15
CA ASP A 99 1.78 29.05 -27.61
C ASP A 99 2.80 28.51 -26.59
N GLN A 100 3.54 29.41 -25.92
CA GLN A 100 4.44 29.03 -24.83
C GLN A 100 3.68 28.50 -23.61
N SER A 101 2.60 29.18 -23.21
CA SER A 101 1.74 28.75 -22.10
C SER A 101 1.07 27.40 -22.37
N VAL A 102 0.51 27.21 -23.57
CA VAL A 102 -0.10 25.95 -24.01
C VAL A 102 0.94 24.82 -24.02
N THR A 103 2.16 25.09 -24.48
CA THR A 103 3.25 24.10 -24.43
C THR A 103 3.58 23.67 -23.01
N ALA A 104 3.69 24.62 -22.08
CA ALA A 104 3.94 24.32 -20.67
C ALA A 104 2.80 23.48 -20.06
N LEU A 105 1.54 23.86 -20.31
CA LEU A 105 0.37 23.13 -19.81
C LEU A 105 0.29 21.71 -20.39
N ARG A 106 0.66 21.51 -21.66
CA ARG A 106 0.75 20.17 -22.27
C ARG A 106 1.80 19.30 -21.57
N VAL A 107 2.95 19.88 -21.20
CA VAL A 107 3.98 19.17 -20.43
C VAL A 107 3.44 18.79 -19.05
N THR A 108 2.86 19.74 -18.31
CA THR A 108 2.24 19.47 -17.00
C THR A 108 1.18 18.37 -17.08
N ARG A 109 0.32 18.40 -18.10
CA ARG A 109 -0.67 17.35 -18.34
C ARG A 109 -0.03 15.98 -18.49
N ILE A 110 1.01 15.86 -19.32
CA ILE A 110 1.74 14.60 -19.54
C ILE A 110 2.40 14.12 -18.23
N GLU A 111 3.00 15.02 -17.46
CA GLU A 111 3.61 14.71 -16.17
C GLU A 111 2.56 14.15 -15.18
N SER A 112 1.42 14.81 -15.04
CA SER A 112 0.33 14.35 -14.17
C SER A 112 -0.24 13.00 -14.61
N VAL A 113 -0.41 12.76 -15.91
CA VAL A 113 -0.83 11.46 -16.47
C VAL A 113 0.19 10.36 -16.15
N ASN A 114 1.48 10.64 -16.35
CA ASN A 114 2.54 9.69 -16.06
C ASN A 114 2.65 9.38 -14.57
N GLU A 115 2.51 10.40 -13.71
CA GLU A 115 2.54 10.23 -12.27
C GLU A 115 1.34 9.40 -11.78
N TYR A 116 0.13 9.69 -12.29
CA TYR A 116 -1.06 8.88 -12.06
C TYR A 116 -0.81 7.42 -12.44
N ASN A 117 -0.36 7.18 -13.68
CA ASN A 117 -0.14 5.83 -14.20
C ASN A 117 0.96 5.07 -13.46
N SER A 118 2.02 5.76 -13.04
CA SER A 118 3.11 5.20 -12.24
C SER A 118 2.61 4.75 -10.86
N LYS A 119 1.82 5.59 -10.18
CA LYS A 119 1.22 5.26 -8.89
C LYS A 119 0.17 4.16 -9.01
N ALA A 120 -0.64 4.19 -10.07
CA ALA A 120 -1.65 3.17 -10.36
C ALA A 120 -1.04 1.78 -10.66
N ALA A 121 0.21 1.73 -11.12
CA ALA A 121 0.95 0.48 -11.34
C ALA A 121 1.51 -0.15 -10.05
N GLN A 122 1.50 0.57 -8.92
CA GLN A 122 2.02 0.05 -7.66
C GLN A 122 1.03 -0.97 -7.05
N GLU A 123 1.48 -2.22 -6.89
CA GLU A 123 0.64 -3.35 -6.47
C GLU A 123 -0.09 -3.09 -5.13
N HIS A 124 0.59 -2.46 -4.17
CA HIS A 124 0.03 -2.14 -2.86
C HIS A 124 -1.02 -1.00 -2.89
N ARG A 125 -1.14 -0.28 -4.01
CA ARG A 125 -2.16 0.78 -4.23
C ARG A 125 -3.33 0.30 -5.08
N ALA A 126 -3.19 -0.86 -5.73
CA ALA A 126 -4.23 -1.46 -6.56
C ALA A 126 -5.61 -1.64 -5.86
N PRO A 127 -5.70 -1.95 -4.55
CA PRO A 127 -6.97 -2.06 -3.83
C PRO A 127 -7.63 -0.74 -3.44
N PHE A 128 -6.90 0.38 -3.53
CA PHE A 128 -7.34 1.70 -3.04
C PHE A 128 -7.60 2.70 -4.17
N ARG A 129 -7.50 2.26 -5.43
CA ARG A 129 -8.19 2.95 -6.52
C ARG A 129 -9.68 2.79 -6.29
N ASP A 130 -10.37 3.91 -6.10
CA ASP A 130 -11.82 3.90 -6.06
C ASP A 130 -12.39 3.26 -7.32
N ARG A 131 -13.58 2.66 -7.21
CA ARG A 131 -14.25 2.01 -8.34
C ARG A 131 -14.53 3.00 -9.48
N ASP A 132 -14.63 4.27 -9.14
CA ASP A 132 -15.05 5.32 -10.06
C ASP A 132 -13.85 5.98 -10.77
N LEU A 133 -12.60 5.67 -10.39
CA LEU A 133 -11.39 6.22 -11.02
C LEU A 133 -10.84 5.34 -12.17
N PRO A 134 -10.31 5.94 -13.26
CA PRO A 134 -9.78 5.18 -14.39
C PRO A 134 -8.59 4.27 -14.02
N TYR A 135 -8.49 3.07 -14.59
CA TYR A 135 -7.34 2.19 -14.34
C TYR A 135 -6.00 2.79 -14.80
N ARG A 136 -6.05 3.55 -15.90
CA ARG A 136 -4.96 4.34 -16.47
C ARG A 136 -5.55 5.57 -17.14
N LEU A 137 -4.80 6.66 -17.11
CA LEU A 137 -5.07 7.83 -17.94
C LEU A 137 -4.33 7.66 -19.28
N ASP A 138 -5.01 7.97 -20.38
CA ASP A 138 -4.37 7.98 -21.70
C ASP A 138 -3.73 9.35 -21.95
N ALA A 139 -2.42 9.34 -22.17
CA ALA A 139 -1.66 10.54 -22.49
C ALA A 139 -2.11 11.20 -23.80
N LYS A 140 -2.77 10.45 -24.69
CA LYS A 140 -3.29 10.92 -25.99
C LYS A 140 -4.73 11.37 -25.97
N ASP A 141 -5.49 11.00 -24.94
CA ASP A 141 -6.83 11.57 -24.75
C ASP A 141 -6.67 13.07 -24.42
N THR A 142 -7.67 13.88 -24.71
CA THR A 142 -7.69 15.32 -24.38
C THR A 142 -8.89 15.70 -23.52
N ALA A 143 -9.74 14.73 -23.19
CA ALA A 143 -10.92 14.92 -22.35
C ALA A 143 -10.91 13.89 -21.21
N THR A 144 -10.01 14.11 -20.25
CA THR A 144 -9.83 13.16 -19.15
C THR A 144 -11.04 13.17 -18.22
N THR A 145 -11.63 11.99 -17.99
CA THR A 145 -12.75 11.80 -17.07
C THR A 145 -12.24 11.26 -15.73
N CYS A 146 -12.48 11.99 -14.64
CA CYS A 146 -11.98 11.66 -13.29
C CYS A 146 -12.95 10.86 -12.42
N ALA A 147 -14.16 10.59 -12.91
CA ALA A 147 -15.15 9.74 -12.27
C ALA A 147 -16.05 9.12 -13.35
N ASN A 148 -16.24 7.80 -13.33
CA ASN A 148 -17.30 7.13 -14.09
C ASN A 148 -18.66 7.28 -13.41
#